data_AF-A0A7C5SKR1-F1
#
_entry.id   AF-A0A7C5SKR1-F1
#
_cell.length_a   1.000
_cell.length_b   1.000
_cell.length_c   1.000
_cell.angle_alpha   90.00
_cell.angle_beta   90.00
_cell.angle_gamma   90.00
#
_symmetry.space_group_name_H-M   'P 1'
#
loop_
_entity.id
_entity.type
_entity.pdbx_description
1 polymer ?
#
loop_
_entity_poly.entity_id
_entity_poly.type
_entity_poly.pdbx_seq_one_letter_code
_entity_poly.pdbx_strand_id
1 'polypeptide(L)'
;MGEELFVRRASGLVRELEWYDVMIWAIACPAASGMTYYAAKMLGDPTAYGGDPVLAFVIAGLTWLPLIGAFMIIASSFPRTGSLYVFVSRTVHPILGYIPFWYFIIGGGAAMVSGFILFVGVKAMAGAWTVAGIVSGHKEFLDIVYIITDPEKQFYIAIG
;
A
#
# COMPACT_ATOMS: atom_id res chain seq x y z
N MET A 1 29.98 -43.17 -16.11
CA MET A 1 28.60 -43.23 -15.58
C MET A 1 28.58 -42.26 -14.41
N GLY A 2 28.61 -40.96 -14.62
CA GLY A 2 27.57 -40.12 -15.23
C GLY A 2 27.16 -39.16 -14.11
N GLU A 3 27.96 -38.11 -13.87
CA GLU A 3 27.58 -37.04 -12.95
C GLU A 3 26.32 -36.37 -13.50
N GLU A 4 25.17 -36.68 -12.91
CA GLU A 4 23.96 -35.90 -13.16
C GLU A 4 24.17 -34.51 -12.58
N LEU A 5 24.63 -33.60 -13.46
CA LEU A 5 24.62 -32.18 -13.20
C LEU A 5 23.16 -31.81 -12.90
N PHE A 6 22.84 -31.57 -11.62
CA PHE A 6 21.55 -31.03 -11.19
C PHE A 6 21.41 -29.60 -11.73
N VAL A 7 21.14 -29.48 -13.02
CA VAL A 7 20.70 -28.23 -13.64
C VAL A 7 19.40 -27.90 -12.95
N ARG A 8 19.41 -26.93 -12.03
CA ARG A 8 18.19 -26.36 -11.46
C ARG A 8 17.31 -25.94 -12.64
N ARG A 9 16.29 -26.74 -12.96
CA ARG A 9 15.18 -26.29 -13.79
C ARG A 9 14.48 -25.23 -12.96
N ALA A 10 14.84 -23.98 -13.18
CA ALA A 10 13.90 -22.90 -12.95
C ALA A 10 12.80 -23.12 -13.98
N SER A 11 11.75 -23.86 -13.62
CA SER A 11 10.49 -23.81 -14.35
C SER A 11 10.08 -22.35 -14.27
N GLY A 12 10.37 -21.61 -15.34
CA GLY A 12 10.08 -20.21 -15.44
C GLY A 12 8.61 -20.04 -15.16
N LEU A 13 8.29 -19.30 -14.11
CA LEU A 13 6.94 -18.86 -13.85
C LEU A 13 6.46 -18.21 -15.15
N VAL A 14 5.53 -18.86 -15.85
CA VAL A 14 4.92 -18.27 -17.04
C VAL A 14 4.34 -16.95 -16.56
N ARG A 15 4.58 -15.86 -17.30
CA ARG A 15 4.03 -14.56 -16.92
C ARG A 15 2.51 -14.66 -17.08
N GLU A 16 1.82 -14.90 -15.97
CA GLU A 16 0.36 -15.01 -15.93
C GLU A 16 -0.33 -13.65 -15.96
N LEU A 17 0.37 -12.59 -15.53
CA LEU A 17 -0.19 -11.24 -15.44
C LEU A 17 0.11 -10.42 -16.69
N GLU A 18 -0.95 -9.90 -17.30
CA GLU A 18 -0.83 -8.92 -18.37
C GLU A 18 -0.36 -7.57 -17.83
N TRP A 19 0.02 -6.65 -18.73
CA TRP A 19 0.42 -5.30 -18.32
C TRP A 19 -0.72 -4.57 -17.59
N TYR A 20 -1.98 -4.85 -17.95
CA TYR A 20 -3.16 -4.24 -17.35
C TYR A 20 -3.37 -4.71 -15.90
N ASP A 21 -3.20 -6.00 -15.63
CA ASP A 21 -3.29 -6.55 -14.28
C ASP A 21 -2.22 -5.95 -13.37
N VAL A 22 -0.99 -5.83 -13.88
CA VAL A 22 0.12 -5.21 -13.16
C VAL A 22 -0.16 -3.72 -12.89
N MET A 23 -0.74 -3.01 -13.84
CA MET A 23 -1.14 -1.61 -13.68
C MET A 23 -2.22 -1.44 -12.61
N ILE A 24 -3.25 -2.29 -12.60
CA ILE A 24 -4.29 -2.26 -11.58
C ILE A 24 -3.67 -2.46 -10.19
N TRP A 25 -2.79 -3.47 -10.05
CA TRP A 25 -2.09 -3.72 -8.80
C TRP A 25 -1.24 -2.53 -8.34
N ALA A 26 -0.56 -1.85 -9.26
CA ALA A 26 0.26 -0.68 -8.96
C ALA A 26 -0.58 0.52 -8.48
N ILE A 27 -1.80 0.67 -8.98
CA ILE A 27 -2.72 1.76 -8.59
C ILE A 27 -3.50 1.43 -7.31
N ALA A 28 -3.88 0.17 -7.12
CA ALA A 28 -4.72 -0.25 -6.00
C ALA A 28 -4.08 0.05 -4.64
N CYS A 29 -2.79 -0.25 -4.47
CA CYS A 29 -2.10 -0.06 -3.19
C CYS A 29 -2.07 1.42 -2.73
N PRO A 30 -1.65 2.40 -3.57
CA PRO A 30 -1.73 3.82 -3.19
C PRO A 30 -3.16 4.35 -3.07
N ALA A 31 -4.09 3.89 -3.92
CA ALA A 31 -5.47 4.34 -3.89
C ALA A 31 -6.20 3.96 -2.60
N ALA A 32 -5.93 2.76 -2.07
CA ALA A 32 -6.64 2.20 -0.93
C ALA A 32 -6.50 3.00 0.37
N SER A 33 -5.37 3.69 0.60
CA SER A 33 -5.14 4.47 1.83
C SER A 33 -4.87 5.95 1.57
N GLY A 34 -4.10 6.27 0.53
CA GLY A 34 -3.71 7.63 0.17
C GLY A 34 -4.91 8.48 -0.23
N MET A 35 -5.70 8.00 -1.19
CA MET A 35 -6.85 8.75 -1.70
C MET A 35 -8.07 8.68 -0.78
N THR A 36 -8.34 7.52 -0.19
CA THR A 36 -9.55 7.29 0.61
C THR A 36 -9.52 7.94 1.99
N TYR A 37 -8.35 8.01 2.62
CA TYR A 37 -8.23 8.48 4.01
C TYR A 37 -7.31 9.70 4.15
N TYR A 38 -6.09 9.63 3.63
CA TYR A 38 -5.14 10.73 3.84
C TYR A 38 -5.53 12.01 3.10
N ALA A 39 -6.08 11.91 1.89
CA ALA A 39 -6.60 13.07 1.15
C ALA A 39 -7.75 13.76 1.90
N ALA A 40 -8.69 12.99 2.47
CA ALA A 40 -9.79 13.53 3.26
C ALA A 40 -9.33 14.10 4.60
N LYS A 41 -8.38 13.42 5.27
CA LYS A 41 -7.80 13.87 6.54
C LYS A 41 -7.07 15.20 6.40
N MET A 42 -6.37 15.42 5.29
CA MET A 42 -5.63 16.66 5.04
C MET A 42 -6.52 17.92 5.11
N LEU A 43 -7.80 17.81 4.71
CA LEU A 43 -8.74 18.93 4.77
C LEU A 43 -9.13 19.34 6.21
N GLY A 44 -8.97 18.44 7.18
CA GLY A 44 -9.27 18.69 8.60
C GLY A 44 -8.04 18.93 9.46
N ASP A 45 -6.82 18.93 8.88
CA ASP A 45 -5.58 19.14 9.63
C ASP A 45 -5.34 20.66 9.83
N PRO A 46 -5.23 21.15 11.09
CA PRO A 46 -4.96 22.56 11.36
C PRO A 46 -3.68 23.08 10.70
N THR A 47 -2.70 22.21 10.44
CA THR A 47 -1.43 22.58 9.80
C THR A 47 -1.56 22.80 8.29
N ALA A 48 -2.62 22.25 7.68
CA ALA A 48 -2.89 22.36 6.26
C ALA A 48 -3.93 23.45 5.93
N TYR A 49 -4.43 24.17 6.95
CA TYR A 49 -5.48 25.16 6.75
C TYR A 49 -4.99 26.33 5.87
N GLY A 50 -5.72 26.61 4.80
CA GLY A 50 -5.38 27.65 3.82
C GLY A 50 -4.41 27.20 2.73
N GLY A 51 -3.94 25.95 2.75
CA GLY A 51 -3.17 25.36 1.65
C GLY A 51 -4.05 24.97 0.46
N ASP A 52 -3.47 24.98 -0.75
CA ASP A 52 -4.11 24.43 -1.94
C ASP A 52 -3.78 22.91 -2.04
N PRO A 53 -4.75 22.03 -1.79
CA PRO A 53 -4.52 20.58 -1.85
C PRO A 53 -4.14 20.12 -3.26
N VAL A 54 -4.65 20.76 -4.32
CA VAL A 54 -4.34 20.39 -5.70
C VAL A 54 -2.86 20.64 -5.99
N LEU A 55 -2.37 21.83 -5.63
CA LEU A 55 -0.97 22.17 -5.78
C LEU A 55 -0.06 21.23 -4.97
N ALA A 56 -0.47 20.87 -3.75
CA ALA A 56 0.27 19.91 -2.92
C ALA A 56 0.38 18.53 -3.59
N PHE A 57 -0.70 18.01 -4.18
CA PHE A 57 -0.68 16.75 -4.93
C PHE A 57 0.24 16.82 -6.17
N VAL A 58 0.22 17.93 -6.91
CA VAL A 58 1.09 18.12 -8.08
C VAL A 58 2.56 18.13 -7.66
N ILE A 59 2.92 18.90 -6.63
CA ILE A 59 4.30 18.97 -6.13
C ILE A 59 4.76 17.60 -5.59
N ALA A 60 3.90 16.92 -4.82
CA ALA A 60 4.19 15.59 -4.30
C ALA A 60 4.40 14.59 -5.45
N GLY A 61 3.51 14.58 -6.46
CA GLY A 61 3.63 13.72 -7.63
C GLY A 61 4.93 13.96 -8.41
N LEU A 62 5.30 15.22 -8.63
CA LEU A 62 6.56 15.59 -9.29
C LEU A 62 7.78 15.11 -8.51
N THR A 63 7.75 15.22 -7.19
CA THR A 63 8.85 14.75 -6.30
C THR A 63 9.06 13.24 -6.40
N TRP A 64 8.02 12.48 -6.75
CA TRP A 64 8.09 11.02 -6.94
C TRP A 64 8.61 10.57 -8.31
N LEU A 65 8.58 11.43 -9.34
CA LEU A 65 9.01 11.07 -10.70
C LEU A 65 10.44 10.50 -10.78
N PRO A 66 11.47 11.06 -10.10
CA PRO A 66 12.81 10.49 -10.15
C PRO A 66 12.87 9.06 -9.61
N LEU A 67 12.09 8.78 -8.55
CA LEU A 67 12.04 7.47 -7.94
C LEU A 67 11.33 6.45 -8.86
N ILE A 68 10.24 6.87 -9.50
CA ILE A 68 9.56 6.04 -10.53
C ILE A 68 10.54 5.73 -11.67
N GLY A 69 11.29 6.72 -12.14
CA GLY A 69 12.34 6.54 -13.16
C GLY A 69 13.39 5.50 -12.76
N ALA A 70 13.91 5.59 -11.53
CA ALA A 70 14.87 4.61 -11.01
C ALA A 70 14.28 3.20 -10.97
N PHE A 71 13.04 3.03 -10.50
CA PHE A 71 12.38 1.73 -10.48
C PHE A 71 12.08 1.18 -11.87
N MET A 72 11.75 2.03 -12.85
CA MET A 72 11.58 1.59 -14.25
C MET A 72 12.88 1.03 -14.83
N ILE A 73 14.01 1.69 -14.58
CA ILE A 73 15.33 1.22 -15.03
C ILE A 73 15.69 -0.12 -14.37
N ILE A 74 15.45 -0.25 -13.06
CA ILE A 74 15.69 -1.51 -12.35
C ILE A 74 14.77 -2.61 -12.89
N ALA A 75 13.47 -2.36 -13.02
CA ALA A 75 12.49 -3.34 -13.48
C ALA A 75 12.77 -3.83 -14.91
N SER A 76 13.19 -2.92 -15.81
CA SER A 76 13.56 -3.28 -17.19
C SER A 76 14.89 -4.05 -17.28
N SER A 77 15.80 -3.83 -16.33
CA SER A 77 17.11 -4.51 -16.29
C SER A 77 17.02 -5.95 -15.74
N PHE A 78 15.96 -6.30 -15.03
CA PHE A 78 15.76 -7.62 -14.43
C PHE A 78 14.50 -8.30 -15.00
N PRO A 79 14.60 -9.05 -16.11
CA PRO A 79 13.45 -9.65 -16.81
C PRO A 79 12.82 -10.85 -16.08
N ARG A 80 13.19 -11.10 -14.82
CA ARG A 80 12.72 -12.24 -14.02
C ARG A 80 12.03 -11.69 -12.78
N THR A 81 10.98 -12.36 -12.32
CA THR A 81 10.32 -12.06 -11.04
C THR A 81 11.36 -12.04 -9.91
N GLY A 82 11.63 -10.84 -9.40
CA GLY A 82 12.59 -10.60 -8.35
C GLY A 82 12.18 -9.34 -7.59
N SER A 83 11.98 -9.48 -6.28
CA SER A 83 11.77 -8.33 -5.40
C SER A 83 13.01 -7.43 -5.41
N LEU A 84 12.84 -6.16 -5.06
CA LEU A 84 13.94 -5.22 -4.83
C LEU A 84 15.00 -5.75 -3.88
N TYR A 85 14.63 -6.63 -2.94
CA TYR A 85 15.60 -7.33 -2.09
C TYR A 85 16.65 -8.09 -2.92
N VAL A 86 16.23 -8.79 -3.99
CA VAL A 86 17.11 -9.59 -4.85
C VAL A 86 18.08 -8.69 -5.59
N PHE A 87 17.62 -7.51 -6.01
CA PHE A 87 18.49 -6.51 -6.62
C PHE A 87 19.53 -6.00 -5.62
N VAL A 88 19.10 -5.45 -4.49
CA VAL A 88 19.99 -4.81 -3.50
C VAL A 88 20.98 -5.80 -2.88
N SER A 89 20.53 -7.03 -2.61
CA SER A 89 21.40 -8.08 -2.07
C SER A 89 22.51 -8.52 -3.02
N ARG A 90 22.31 -8.39 -4.34
CA ARG A 90 23.27 -8.76 -5.38
C ARG A 90 24.17 -7.62 -5.84
N THR A 91 23.72 -6.37 -5.70
CA THR A 91 24.47 -5.19 -6.18
C THR A 91 25.23 -4.47 -5.08
N VAL A 92 24.68 -4.43 -3.86
CA VAL A 92 25.27 -3.64 -2.76
C VAL A 92 25.82 -4.55 -1.67
N HIS A 93 24.95 -5.22 -0.93
CA HIS A 93 25.33 -6.14 0.13
C HIS A 93 24.12 -6.97 0.57
N PRO A 94 24.26 -8.27 0.86
CA PRO A 94 23.14 -9.13 1.26
C PRO A 94 22.38 -8.60 2.49
N ILE A 95 23.09 -8.05 3.49
CA ILE A 95 22.45 -7.46 4.68
C ILE A 95 21.60 -6.23 4.33
N LEU A 96 22.03 -5.41 3.38
CA LEU A 96 21.28 -4.23 2.95
C LEU A 96 20.07 -4.58 2.09
N GLY A 97 20.03 -5.78 1.50
CA GLY A 97 18.80 -6.33 0.93
C GLY A 97 17.88 -6.92 2.01
N TYR A 98 18.46 -7.56 3.03
CA TYR A 98 17.73 -8.25 4.09
C TYR A 98 16.99 -7.29 5.03
N ILE A 99 17.66 -6.31 5.61
CA ILE A 99 17.09 -5.45 6.66
C ILE A 99 15.89 -4.64 6.16
N PRO A 100 15.97 -3.90 5.04
CA PRO A 100 14.83 -3.11 4.55
C PRO A 100 13.68 -3.99 4.08
N PHE A 101 13.97 -5.20 3.57
CA PHE A 101 12.95 -6.13 3.14
C PHE A 101 12.18 -6.74 4.32
N TRP A 102 12.88 -7.09 5.41
CA TRP A 102 12.22 -7.51 6.64
C TRP A 102 11.48 -6.38 7.33
N TYR A 103 11.99 -5.15 7.27
CA TYR A 103 11.25 -3.97 7.67
C TYR A 103 9.97 -3.80 6.85
N PHE A 104 10.01 -4.03 5.53
CA PHE A 104 8.82 -4.03 4.70
C PHE A 104 7.84 -5.17 5.07
N ILE A 105 8.31 -6.40 5.29
CA ILE A 105 7.43 -7.52 5.66
C ILE A 105 6.74 -7.27 7.00
N ILE A 106 7.51 -6.91 8.03
CA ILE A 106 7.01 -6.79 9.40
C ILE A 106 6.43 -5.41 9.67
N GLY A 107 7.20 -4.35 9.40
CA GLY A 107 6.90 -3.00 9.88
C GLY A 107 6.08 -2.13 8.91
N GLY A 108 6.20 -2.33 7.60
CA GLY A 108 5.76 -1.30 6.65
C GLY A 108 4.85 -1.70 5.50
N GLY A 109 4.78 -2.98 5.12
CA GLY A 109 4.40 -3.35 3.75
C GLY A 109 3.50 -4.58 3.59
N ALA A 110 3.71 -5.64 4.38
CA ALA A 110 2.93 -6.88 4.24
C ALA A 110 2.04 -7.16 5.46
N ALA A 111 2.63 -7.36 6.65
CA ALA A 111 1.87 -7.71 7.85
C ALA A 111 1.08 -6.50 8.38
N MET A 112 1.75 -5.38 8.68
CA MET A 112 1.07 -4.20 9.21
C MET A 112 0.15 -3.51 8.22
N VAL A 113 0.41 -3.58 6.91
CA VAL A 113 -0.48 -2.98 5.89
C VAL A 113 -1.82 -3.69 5.83
N SER A 114 -1.88 -5.01 5.97
CA SER A 114 -3.16 -5.73 5.99
C SER A 114 -4.06 -5.25 7.14
N GLY A 115 -3.55 -5.20 8.37
CA GLY A 115 -4.26 -4.65 9.51
C GLY A 115 -4.53 -3.14 9.42
N PHE A 116 -3.60 -2.38 8.86
CA PHE A 116 -3.75 -0.93 8.66
C PHE A 116 -4.83 -0.61 7.60
N ILE A 117 -4.91 -1.35 6.50
CA ILE A 117 -5.95 -1.16 5.48
C ILE A 117 -7.32 -1.50 6.07
N LEU A 118 -7.43 -2.57 6.87
CA LEU A 118 -8.68 -2.88 7.58
C LEU A 118 -9.06 -1.74 8.53
N PHE A 119 -8.12 -1.26 9.34
CA PHE A 119 -8.33 -0.15 10.26
C PHE A 119 -8.75 1.15 9.54
N VAL A 120 -8.05 1.51 8.47
CA VAL A 120 -8.33 2.72 7.69
C VAL A 120 -9.62 2.59 6.89
N GLY A 121 -9.87 1.45 6.26
CA GLY A 121 -11.08 1.19 5.49
C GLY A 121 -12.32 1.32 6.36
N VAL A 122 -12.27 0.78 7.58
CA VAL A 122 -13.33 0.91 8.58
C VAL A 122 -13.61 2.39 8.92
N LYS A 123 -12.57 3.22 9.09
CA LYS A 123 -12.72 4.66 9.34
C LYS A 123 -13.23 5.44 8.14
N ALA A 124 -12.77 5.10 6.94
CA ALA A 124 -13.25 5.70 5.70
C ALA A 124 -14.74 5.42 5.52
N MET A 125 -15.19 4.19 5.80
CA MET A 125 -16.62 3.85 5.82
C MET A 125 -17.36 4.65 6.88
N ALA A 126 -16.88 4.72 8.12
CA ALA A 126 -17.54 5.45 9.20
C ALA A 126 -17.89 6.91 8.83
N GLY A 127 -17.04 7.59 8.06
CA GLY A 127 -17.34 8.92 7.52
C GLY A 127 -18.61 8.96 6.65
N ALA A 128 -18.76 8.01 5.73
CA ALA A 128 -19.95 7.91 4.87
C ALA A 128 -21.22 7.62 5.67
N TRP A 129 -21.16 6.71 6.64
CA TRP A 129 -22.29 6.38 7.52
C TRP A 129 -22.67 7.56 8.45
N THR A 130 -21.68 8.36 8.86
CA THR A 130 -21.93 9.58 9.66
C THR A 130 -22.72 10.60 8.85
N VAL A 131 -22.30 10.87 7.61
CA VAL A 131 -23.03 11.79 6.71
C VAL A 131 -24.42 11.27 6.41
N ALA A 132 -24.56 9.97 6.12
CA ALA A 132 -25.86 9.35 5.89
C ALA A 132 -26.78 9.47 7.11
N GLY A 133 -26.28 9.24 8.33
CA GLY A 133 -27.05 9.40 9.57
C GLY A 133 -27.49 10.83 9.84
N ILE A 134 -26.61 11.81 9.59
CA ILE A 134 -26.94 13.24 9.77
C ILE A 134 -27.97 13.70 8.73
N VAL A 135 -27.82 13.31 7.46
CA VAL A 135 -28.72 13.74 6.37
C VAL A 135 -30.07 13.04 6.44
N SER A 136 -30.10 11.75 6.78
CA SER A 136 -31.34 10.97 6.83
C SER A 136 -32.08 11.06 8.18
N GLY A 137 -31.42 11.57 9.23
CA GLY A 137 -31.99 11.68 10.57
C GLY A 137 -32.15 10.34 11.31
N HIS A 138 -31.77 9.21 10.69
CA HIS A 138 -31.82 7.90 11.32
C HIS A 138 -30.64 7.70 12.28
N LYS A 139 -30.96 7.58 13.57
CA LYS A 139 -29.97 7.36 14.64
C LYS A 139 -29.21 6.03 14.51
N GLU A 140 -29.82 5.03 13.87
CA GLU A 140 -29.23 3.70 13.65
C GLU A 140 -27.90 3.79 12.90
N PHE A 141 -27.78 4.69 11.92
CA PHE A 141 -26.53 4.89 11.19
C PHE A 141 -25.42 5.52 12.06
N LEU A 142 -25.80 6.35 13.04
CA LEU A 142 -24.85 6.92 13.99
C LEU A 142 -24.42 5.88 15.03
N ASP A 143 -25.33 5.02 15.48
CA ASP A 143 -25.01 3.93 16.42
C ASP A 143 -24.03 2.93 15.80
N ILE A 144 -24.21 2.60 14.51
CA ILE A 144 -23.26 1.78 13.73
C ILE A 144 -21.88 2.47 13.69
N VAL A 145 -21.82 3.77 13.45
CA VAL A 145 -20.56 4.54 13.48
C VAL A 145 -19.88 4.43 14.84
N TYR A 146 -20.60 4.59 15.95
CA TYR A 146 -20.03 4.48 17.30
C TYR A 146 -19.45 3.09 17.58
N ILE A 147 -20.11 2.02 17.12
CA ILE A 147 -19.60 0.65 17.27
C ILE A 147 -18.32 0.45 16.46
N ILE A 148 -18.32 0.95 15.22
CA ILE A 148 -17.23 0.74 14.26
C ILE A 148 -16.01 1.64 14.54
N THR A 149 -16.23 2.79 15.19
CA THR A 149 -15.17 3.73 15.57
C THR A 149 -14.54 3.46 16.94
N ASP A 150 -15.10 2.51 17.69
CA ASP A 150 -14.59 2.09 18.99
C ASP A 150 -13.15 1.54 18.89
N PRO A 151 -12.16 2.15 19.59
CA PRO A 151 -10.76 1.74 19.51
C PRO A 151 -10.52 0.26 19.81
N GLU A 152 -11.28 -0.34 20.73
CA GLU A 152 -11.11 -1.74 21.09
C GLU A 152 -11.55 -2.67 19.95
N LYS A 153 -12.72 -2.40 19.36
CA LYS A 153 -13.24 -3.20 18.24
C LYS A 153 -12.38 -3.03 16.99
N GLN A 154 -11.86 -1.82 16.75
CA GLN A 154 -10.92 -1.56 15.67
C GLN A 154 -9.61 -2.34 15.83
N PHE A 155 -9.11 -2.49 17.05
CA PHE A 155 -7.90 -3.27 17.31
C PHE A 155 -8.10 -4.76 16.98
N TYR A 156 -9.24 -5.34 17.38
CA TYR A 156 -9.57 -6.73 17.03
C TYR A 156 -9.72 -6.93 15.52
N ILE A 157 -10.36 -5.99 14.82
CA ILE A 157 -10.51 -6.04 13.35
C ILE A 157 -9.15 -5.86 12.64
N ALA A 158 -8.23 -5.10 13.21
CA ALA A 158 -6.90 -4.91 12.62
C ALA A 158 -5.97 -6.14 12.78
N ILE A 159 -6.29 -7.06 13.70
CA ILE A 159 -5.50 -8.28 13.96
C ILE A 159 -6.10 -9.52 13.31
N GLY A 160 -7.42 -9.58 13.16
CA GLY A 160 -8.14 -10.69 12.51
C GLY A 160 -8.03 -10.66 10.99
#